data_AF-A0A955RRJ6-F1
#
_entry.id   AF-A0A955RRJ6-F1
#
_cell.length_a   1.000
_cell.length_b   1.000
_cell.length_c   1.000
_cell.angle_alpha   90.00
_cell.angle_beta   90.00
_cell.angle_gamma   90.00
#
_symmetry.space_group_name_H-M   'P 1'
#
loop_
_entity.id
_entity.type
_entity.pdbx_description
1 polymer ?
#
loop_
_entity_poly.entity_id
_entity_poly.type
_entity_poly.pdbx_seq_one_letter_code
_entity_poly.pdbx_strand_id
1 'polypeptide(L)'
;MRRLILIITVSIVLLTGTAMRGGVGVHAQSNGQYSDQYSELQDREAKKAELEAKLSQLQGQEHTLANQIAYLENQTYLTQLEQANTRSSIEETQGLLEGVNIDIDSLSDKLGNLDGSINDLYEVLASRIRTSYQLEKAGAGFLLDGENMQSLILQTAYLHSLQEEDKRLLGKMNDTRDVYQIQKDELEQLKTEKEELKAQLESQNQQLEQQKTDLANQQNSKAWLLYVTQSEESKYQQLIAQMEEEIRAIRAALTSLGTVIGEVHQGDVIGHLGNTGCSTGPHVHFGYYVNGVAVNPLSKLNSGAFIWPVLNPNVTQYYGENYAWYMQNFGMPGHNGIDMTDASVGYGAPVLAVADGIAYRVSDSSACWLTGTVGQGVRIDHPDGTKTIYWHLQ
;
A
#
# COMPACT_ATOMS: atom_id res chain seq x y z
N MET A 1 13.13 18.80 12.49
CA MET A 1 12.58 17.83 13.46
C MET A 1 13.06 16.44 13.09
N ARG A 2 13.83 15.77 13.97
CA ARG A 2 14.40 14.43 13.73
C ARG A 2 13.26 13.39 13.74
N ARG A 3 13.03 12.70 12.63
CA ARG A 3 12.14 11.53 12.59
C ARG A 3 12.96 10.27 12.88
N LEU A 4 12.65 9.60 13.99
CA LEU A 4 13.14 8.25 14.27
C LEU A 4 12.49 7.28 13.27
N ILE A 5 13.32 6.58 12.49
CA ILE A 5 12.91 5.49 11.61
C ILE A 5 13.09 4.20 12.41
N LEU A 6 11.98 3.54 12.75
CA LEU A 6 12.01 2.24 13.42
C LEU A 6 12.20 1.15 12.35
N ILE A 7 13.45 0.70 12.19
CA ILE A 7 13.77 -0.42 11.30
C ILE A 7 13.54 -1.71 12.09
N ILE A 8 12.46 -2.45 11.80
CA ILE A 8 12.26 -3.80 12.33
C ILE A 8 12.83 -4.78 11.31
N THR A 9 14.09 -5.19 11.49
CA THR A 9 14.69 -6.31 10.78
C THR A 9 14.22 -7.62 11.40
N VAL A 10 13.35 -8.36 10.71
CA VAL A 10 13.05 -9.77 11.05
C VAL A 10 13.95 -10.66 10.20
N SER A 11 14.98 -11.22 10.81
CA SER A 11 15.83 -12.25 10.21
C SER A 11 15.11 -13.60 10.29
N ILE A 12 14.85 -14.23 9.14
CA ILE A 12 14.30 -15.59 9.04
C ILE A 12 15.47 -16.55 8.79
N VAL A 13 15.62 -17.54 9.67
CA VAL A 13 16.47 -18.71 9.45
C VAL A 13 15.72 -19.65 8.49
N LEU A 14 16.23 -19.76 7.26
CA LEU A 14 15.82 -20.76 6.29
C LEU A 14 16.44 -22.11 6.68
N LEU A 15 15.64 -23.01 7.26
CA LEU A 15 15.98 -24.43 7.35
C LEU A 15 15.62 -25.09 6.03
N THR A 16 16.62 -25.31 5.18
CA THR A 16 16.49 -26.08 3.95
C THR A 16 16.46 -27.58 4.29
N GLY A 17 15.31 -28.22 4.05
CA GLY A 17 15.16 -29.66 4.16
C GLY A 17 15.96 -30.39 3.07
N THR A 18 16.98 -31.13 3.47
CA THR A 18 17.73 -32.04 2.60
C THR A 18 16.88 -33.24 2.21
N ALA A 19 16.70 -33.45 0.90
CA ALA A 19 16.16 -34.69 0.36
C ALA A 19 17.12 -35.86 0.61
N MET A 20 16.65 -36.93 1.25
CA MET A 20 17.33 -38.23 1.26
C MET A 20 16.45 -39.30 0.62
N ARG A 21 17.06 -40.03 -0.32
CA ARG A 21 16.49 -41.10 -1.12
C ARG A 21 17.11 -42.42 -0.68
N GLY A 22 16.28 -43.43 -0.37
CA GLY A 22 16.60 -44.86 -0.45
C GLY A 22 16.91 -45.60 0.86
N GLY A 23 16.11 -46.63 1.16
CA GLY A 23 16.47 -47.69 2.11
C GLY A 23 15.25 -48.39 2.72
N VAL A 24 14.95 -49.61 2.27
CA VAL A 24 13.92 -50.49 2.86
C VAL A 24 14.41 -50.96 4.23
N GLY A 25 13.68 -50.57 5.28
CA GLY A 25 13.85 -51.06 6.65
C GLY A 25 12.57 -50.76 7.42
N VAL A 26 11.90 -51.81 7.91
CA VAL A 26 10.72 -51.69 8.79
C VAL A 26 11.22 -51.15 10.14
N HIS A 27 11.21 -49.84 10.28
CA HIS A 27 11.50 -49.14 11.53
C HIS A 27 10.19 -48.76 12.21
N ALA A 28 10.08 -49.09 13.50
CA ALA A 28 9.08 -48.54 14.40
C ALA A 28 9.13 -47.00 14.34
N GLN A 29 8.16 -46.38 13.66
CA GLN A 29 7.97 -44.92 13.70
C GLN A 29 7.31 -44.56 15.03
N SER A 30 8.13 -43.96 15.89
CA SER A 30 7.87 -43.68 17.30
C SER A 30 6.79 -42.63 17.55
N ASN A 31 6.07 -42.77 18.67
CA ASN A 31 5.14 -41.79 19.28
C ASN A 31 5.61 -40.31 19.24
N GLY A 32 6.92 -40.01 19.19
CA GLY A 32 7.43 -38.64 19.07
C GLY A 32 7.05 -37.94 17.76
N GLN A 33 6.95 -38.67 16.64
CA GLN A 33 6.61 -38.08 15.34
C GLN A 33 5.16 -37.53 15.32
N TYR A 34 4.27 -38.09 16.16
CA TYR A 34 2.88 -37.64 16.30
C TYR A 34 2.77 -36.38 17.14
N SER A 35 3.41 -36.32 18.33
CA SER A 35 3.41 -35.10 19.16
C SER A 35 4.05 -33.92 18.44
N ASP A 36 5.13 -34.18 17.69
CA ASP A 36 5.87 -33.15 16.97
C ASP A 36 5.02 -32.55 15.83
N GLN A 37 4.28 -33.38 15.08
CA GLN A 37 3.39 -32.89 14.02
C GLN A 37 2.16 -32.13 14.55
N TYR A 38 1.62 -32.49 15.72
CA TYR A 38 0.54 -31.72 16.37
C TYR A 38 1.04 -30.39 16.94
N SER A 39 2.23 -30.37 17.54
CA SER A 39 2.88 -29.13 17.96
C SER A 39 3.16 -28.22 16.76
N GLU A 40 3.62 -28.78 15.63
CA GLU A 40 3.85 -28.03 14.40
C GLU A 40 2.55 -27.48 13.79
N LEU A 41 1.44 -28.22 13.87
CA LEU A 41 0.12 -27.74 13.44
C LEU A 41 -0.34 -26.54 14.28
N GLN A 42 -0.23 -26.62 15.61
CA GLN A 42 -0.62 -25.53 16.51
C GLN A 42 0.23 -24.27 16.29
N ASP A 43 1.55 -24.42 16.12
CA ASP A 43 2.44 -23.30 15.84
C ASP A 43 2.10 -22.63 14.50
N ARG A 44 1.78 -23.41 13.46
CA ARG A 44 1.41 -22.89 12.14
C ARG A 44 0.04 -22.20 12.15
N GLU A 45 -0.94 -22.73 12.90
CA GLU A 45 -2.24 -22.09 13.10
C GLU A 45 -2.10 -20.76 13.87
N ALA A 46 -1.29 -20.73 14.93
CA ALA A 46 -0.97 -19.51 15.66
C ALA A 46 -0.28 -18.47 14.77
N LYS A 47 0.64 -18.92 13.89
CA LYS A 47 1.33 -18.03 12.94
C LYS A 47 0.40 -17.48 11.88
N LYS A 48 -0.54 -18.30 11.37
CA LYS A 48 -1.60 -17.83 10.46
C LYS A 48 -2.45 -16.74 11.12
N ALA A 49 -2.90 -16.96 12.36
CA ALA A 49 -3.68 -15.96 13.11
C ALA A 49 -2.91 -14.64 13.32
N GLU A 50 -1.60 -14.69 13.58
CA GLU A 50 -0.74 -13.50 13.66
C GLU A 50 -0.69 -12.75 12.32
N LEU A 51 -0.59 -13.46 11.20
CA LEU A 51 -0.58 -12.86 9.85
C LEU A 51 -1.93 -12.26 9.48
N GLU A 52 -3.04 -12.90 9.84
CA GLU A 52 -4.40 -12.38 9.65
C GLU A 52 -4.64 -11.11 10.48
N ALA A 53 -4.17 -11.07 11.73
CA ALA A 53 -4.23 -9.88 12.56
C ALA A 53 -3.41 -8.71 11.96
N LYS A 54 -2.23 -8.99 11.40
CA LYS A 54 -1.42 -7.98 10.70
C LYS A 54 -2.09 -7.49 9.41
N LEU A 55 -2.70 -8.37 8.63
CA LEU A 55 -3.47 -7.99 7.45
C LEU A 55 -4.67 -7.11 7.82
N SER A 56 -5.41 -7.47 8.87
CA SER A 56 -6.52 -6.65 9.37
C SER A 56 -6.05 -5.28 9.88
N GLN A 57 -4.88 -5.21 10.55
CA GLN A 57 -4.26 -3.95 10.94
C GLN A 57 -3.89 -3.08 9.72
N LEU A 58 -3.32 -3.68 8.67
CA LEU A 58 -2.99 -2.99 7.41
C LEU A 58 -4.25 -2.46 6.71
N GLN A 59 -5.33 -3.24 6.67
CA GLN A 59 -6.65 -2.80 6.16
C GLN A 59 -7.23 -1.65 7.01
N GLY A 60 -7.02 -1.65 8.32
CA GLY A 60 -7.35 -0.49 9.17
C GLY A 60 -6.52 0.76 8.83
N GLN A 61 -5.25 0.57 8.46
CA GLN A 61 -4.37 1.64 7.99
C GLN A 61 -4.73 2.11 6.57
N GLU A 62 -5.27 1.24 5.72
CA GLU A 62 -5.80 1.56 4.37
C GLU A 62 -6.81 2.70 4.46
N HIS A 63 -7.74 2.68 5.42
CA HIS A 63 -8.69 3.78 5.62
C HIS A 63 -8.00 5.12 5.98
N THR A 64 -6.89 5.06 6.72
CA THR A 64 -6.09 6.26 7.04
C THR A 64 -5.30 6.74 5.83
N LEU A 65 -4.77 5.82 5.02
CA LEU A 65 -4.04 6.10 3.79
C LEU A 65 -4.98 6.61 2.69
N ALA A 66 -6.22 6.12 2.60
CA ALA A 66 -7.27 6.61 1.72
C ALA A 66 -7.59 8.08 2.03
N ASN A 67 -7.68 8.46 3.31
CA ASN A 67 -7.81 9.86 3.71
C ASN A 67 -6.59 10.71 3.30
N GLN A 68 -5.38 10.17 3.41
CA GLN A 68 -4.16 10.87 2.96
C GLN A 68 -4.09 11.01 1.43
N ILE A 69 -4.55 9.99 0.68
CA ILE A 69 -4.65 10.03 -0.78
C ILE A 69 -5.68 11.07 -1.20
N ALA A 70 -6.86 11.08 -0.59
CA ALA A 70 -7.90 12.07 -0.86
C ALA A 70 -7.43 13.50 -0.53
N TYR A 71 -6.67 13.69 0.55
CA TYR A 71 -6.03 14.96 0.86
C TYR A 71 -5.06 15.39 -0.25
N LEU A 72 -4.17 14.48 -0.70
CA LEU A 72 -3.22 14.76 -1.77
C LEU A 72 -3.92 15.05 -3.11
N GLU A 73 -5.03 14.35 -3.41
CA GLU A 73 -5.85 14.62 -4.60
C GLU A 73 -6.43 16.04 -4.58
N ASN A 74 -6.98 16.46 -3.45
CA ASN A 74 -7.47 17.83 -3.29
C ASN A 74 -6.33 18.86 -3.43
N GLN A 75 -5.16 18.59 -2.85
CA GLN A 75 -4.00 19.48 -2.98
C GLN A 75 -3.50 19.57 -4.43
N THR A 76 -3.39 18.43 -5.13
CA THR A 76 -3.03 18.37 -6.56
C THR A 76 -4.01 19.18 -7.40
N TYR A 77 -5.32 19.05 -7.14
CA TYR A 77 -6.34 19.83 -7.83
C TYR A 77 -6.20 21.34 -7.58
N LEU A 78 -6.01 21.75 -6.33
CA LEU A 78 -5.78 23.16 -5.98
C LEU A 78 -4.53 23.72 -6.65
N THR A 79 -3.40 23.01 -6.59
CA THR A 79 -2.15 23.45 -7.24
C THR A 79 -2.32 23.55 -8.76
N GLN A 80 -3.11 22.69 -9.40
CA GLN A 80 -3.41 22.79 -10.84
C GLN A 80 -4.24 24.04 -11.17
N LEU A 81 -5.22 24.40 -10.33
CA LEU A 81 -5.99 25.64 -10.50
C LEU A 81 -5.10 26.88 -10.33
N GLU A 82 -4.22 26.87 -9.32
CA GLU A 82 -3.26 27.95 -9.11
C GLU A 82 -2.30 28.10 -10.30
N GLN A 83 -1.79 27.00 -10.86
CA GLN A 83 -0.97 27.05 -12.09
C GLN A 83 -1.73 27.64 -13.28
N ALA A 84 -3.00 27.28 -13.45
CA ALA A 84 -3.83 27.83 -14.52
C ALA A 84 -4.00 29.35 -14.36
N ASN A 85 -4.28 29.80 -13.14
CA ASN A 85 -4.40 31.22 -12.83
C ASN A 85 -3.09 31.97 -13.06
N THR A 86 -1.95 31.45 -12.57
CA THR A 86 -0.62 32.06 -12.80
C THR A 86 -0.31 32.16 -14.30
N ARG A 87 -0.65 31.14 -15.10
CA ARG A 87 -0.47 31.18 -16.56
C ARG A 87 -1.30 32.28 -17.22
N SER A 88 -2.57 32.44 -16.83
CA SER A 88 -3.40 33.54 -17.33
C SER A 88 -2.83 34.91 -16.96
N SER A 89 -2.32 35.07 -15.73
CA SER A 89 -1.64 36.32 -15.34
C SER A 89 -0.34 36.58 -16.11
N ILE A 90 0.40 35.52 -16.48
CA ILE A 90 1.58 35.64 -17.34
C ILE A 90 1.19 36.13 -18.74
N GLU A 91 0.14 35.54 -19.33
CA GLU A 91 -0.39 35.93 -20.65
C GLU A 91 -0.85 37.40 -20.64
N GLU A 92 -1.52 37.83 -19.59
CA GLU A 92 -1.94 39.23 -19.40
C GLU A 92 -0.73 40.18 -19.31
N THR A 93 0.25 39.87 -18.45
CA THR A 93 1.49 40.67 -18.31
C THR A 93 2.25 40.76 -19.64
N GLN A 94 2.31 39.67 -20.41
CA GLN A 94 2.94 39.64 -21.72
C GLN A 94 2.21 40.54 -22.73
N GLY A 95 0.87 40.53 -22.74
CA GLY A 95 0.07 41.41 -23.57
C GLY A 95 0.26 42.89 -23.22
N LEU A 96 0.31 43.22 -21.93
CA LEU A 96 0.63 44.58 -21.47
C LEU A 96 2.03 45.00 -21.92
N LEU A 97 3.03 44.12 -21.81
CA LEU A 97 4.39 44.38 -22.25
C LEU A 97 4.48 44.63 -23.76
N GLU A 98 3.72 43.88 -24.56
CA GLU A 98 3.61 44.12 -26.01
C GLU A 98 3.00 45.49 -26.30
N GLY A 99 1.91 45.85 -25.61
CA GLY A 99 1.29 47.18 -25.72
C GLY A 99 2.26 48.32 -25.39
N VAL A 100 2.94 48.24 -24.24
CA VAL A 100 3.93 49.25 -23.81
C VAL A 100 5.09 49.36 -24.82
N ASN A 101 5.54 48.26 -25.44
CA ASN A 101 6.55 48.32 -26.48
C ASN A 101 6.07 49.09 -27.72
N ILE A 102 4.83 48.85 -28.16
CA ILE A 102 4.23 49.57 -29.29
C ILE A 102 4.14 51.08 -28.99
N ASP A 103 3.75 51.44 -27.76
CA ASP A 103 3.64 52.83 -27.34
C ASP A 103 5.02 53.51 -27.26
N ILE A 104 6.03 52.82 -26.74
CA ILE A 104 7.43 53.28 -26.73
C ILE A 104 7.94 53.55 -28.14
N ASP A 105 7.70 52.63 -29.08
CA ASP A 105 8.14 52.79 -30.46
C ASP A 105 7.44 53.98 -31.12
N SER A 106 6.11 54.08 -30.98
CA SER A 106 5.32 55.20 -31.52
C SER A 106 5.76 56.55 -30.96
N LEU A 107 6.03 56.64 -29.66
CA LEU A 107 6.44 57.87 -29.01
C LEU A 107 7.89 58.25 -29.34
N SER A 108 8.77 57.26 -29.50
CA SER A 108 10.14 57.47 -29.97
C SER A 108 10.17 58.06 -31.38
N ASP A 109 9.32 57.56 -32.29
CA ASP A 109 9.18 58.11 -33.64
C ASP A 109 8.65 59.55 -33.63
N LYS A 110 7.64 59.85 -32.80
CA LYS A 110 7.12 61.22 -32.63
C LYS A 110 8.20 62.18 -32.11
N LEU A 111 8.98 61.75 -31.13
CA LEU A 111 10.09 62.55 -30.60
C LEU A 111 11.16 62.82 -31.66
N GLY A 112 11.47 61.84 -32.52
CA GLY A 112 12.38 62.05 -33.66
C GLY A 112 11.87 63.11 -34.64
N ASN A 113 10.58 63.10 -34.95
CA ASN A 113 9.96 64.12 -35.83
C ASN A 113 9.94 65.51 -35.19
N LEU A 114 9.66 65.60 -33.88
CA LEU A 114 9.69 66.85 -33.13
C LEU A 114 11.11 67.43 -33.04
N ASP A 115 12.12 66.59 -32.78
CA ASP A 115 13.53 66.99 -32.78
C ASP A 115 13.95 67.56 -34.15
N GLY A 116 13.57 66.88 -35.24
CA GLY A 116 13.76 67.39 -36.61
C GLY A 116 13.10 68.76 -36.83
N SER A 117 11.86 68.93 -36.38
CA SER A 117 11.13 70.20 -36.50
C SER A 117 11.79 71.34 -35.70
N ILE A 118 12.31 71.03 -34.50
CA ILE A 118 13.04 71.99 -33.66
C ILE A 118 14.34 72.42 -34.37
N ASN A 119 15.09 71.46 -34.94
CA ASN A 119 16.31 71.74 -35.69
C ASN A 119 16.04 72.60 -36.94
N ASP A 120 14.97 72.30 -37.69
CA ASP A 120 14.58 73.10 -38.86
C ASP A 120 14.23 74.54 -38.45
N LEU A 121 13.46 74.72 -37.38
CA LEU A 121 13.12 76.05 -36.85
C LEU A 121 14.37 76.80 -36.37
N TYR A 122 15.29 76.10 -35.69
CA TYR A 122 16.56 76.66 -35.23
C TYR A 122 17.43 77.14 -36.39
N GLU A 123 17.61 76.34 -37.45
CA GLU A 123 18.41 76.71 -38.61
C GLU A 123 17.83 77.92 -39.36
N VAL A 124 16.51 77.98 -39.51
CA VAL A 124 15.83 79.15 -40.11
C VAL A 124 16.05 80.39 -39.24
N LEU A 125 15.85 80.30 -37.93
CA LEU A 125 16.04 81.42 -37.01
C LEU A 125 17.51 81.90 -37.00
N ALA A 126 18.46 80.97 -36.93
CA ALA A 126 19.89 81.26 -36.93
C ALA A 126 20.35 81.90 -38.25
N SER A 127 19.80 81.46 -39.39
CA SER A 127 20.04 82.09 -40.69
C SER A 127 19.53 83.53 -40.71
N ARG A 128 18.29 83.77 -40.25
CA ARG A 128 17.65 85.09 -40.21
C ARG A 128 18.39 86.07 -39.29
N ILE A 129 18.80 85.63 -38.09
CA ILE A 129 19.60 86.42 -37.16
C ILE A 129 20.94 86.82 -37.80
N ARG A 130 21.63 85.89 -38.47
CA ARG A 130 22.89 86.19 -39.18
C ARG A 130 22.68 87.21 -40.29
N THR A 131 21.63 87.07 -41.11
CA THR A 131 21.30 88.03 -42.16
C THR A 131 20.97 89.41 -41.60
N SER A 132 20.17 89.48 -40.53
CA SER A 132 19.86 90.75 -39.84
C SER A 132 21.13 91.44 -39.32
N TYR A 133 22.04 90.69 -38.71
CA TYR A 133 23.32 91.23 -38.21
C TYR A 133 24.24 91.71 -39.35
N GLN A 134 24.28 90.98 -40.47
CA GLN A 134 25.04 91.40 -41.66
C GLN A 134 24.47 92.69 -42.26
N LEU A 135 23.14 92.84 -42.31
CA LEU A 135 22.47 94.05 -42.77
C LEU A 135 22.76 95.25 -41.87
N GLU A 136 22.73 95.06 -40.55
CA GLU A 136 23.10 96.10 -39.57
C GLU A 136 24.57 96.55 -39.77
N LYS A 137 25.48 95.59 -39.94
CA LYS A 137 26.92 95.84 -40.12
C LYS A 137 27.28 96.42 -41.49
N ALA A 138 26.52 96.10 -42.55
CA ALA A 138 26.65 96.71 -43.88
C ALA A 138 26.27 98.20 -43.89
N GLY A 139 25.66 98.68 -42.80
CA GLY A 139 25.67 100.07 -42.40
C GLY A 139 24.28 100.67 -42.33
N ALA A 140 24.01 101.38 -41.22
CA ALA A 140 22.90 102.31 -41.05
C ALA A 140 22.81 103.39 -42.18
N GLY A 141 23.84 103.52 -43.02
CA GLY A 141 23.83 104.37 -44.22
C GLY A 141 22.87 103.90 -45.31
N PHE A 142 22.68 102.59 -45.53
CA PHE A 142 21.70 102.09 -46.53
C PHE A 142 20.24 102.33 -46.12
N LEU A 143 19.99 102.48 -44.82
CA LEU A 143 18.67 102.80 -44.24
C LEU A 143 18.35 104.31 -44.32
N LEU A 144 19.36 105.16 -44.53
CA LEU A 144 19.22 106.62 -44.56
C LEU A 144 19.45 107.24 -45.95
N ASP A 145 19.87 106.45 -46.94
CA ASP A 145 20.09 106.90 -48.35
C ASP A 145 18.81 106.93 -49.19
N GLY A 146 17.65 106.69 -48.56
CA GLY A 146 16.35 106.74 -49.23
C GLY A 146 15.88 108.18 -49.44
N GLU A 147 16.13 108.76 -50.61
CA GLU A 147 15.75 110.14 -50.95
C GLU A 147 14.23 110.46 -50.96
N ASN A 148 13.34 109.58 -50.44
CA ASN A 148 11.88 109.80 -50.38
C ASN A 148 11.21 109.13 -49.15
N MET A 149 10.31 109.85 -48.46
CA MET A 149 9.48 109.36 -47.34
C MET A 149 8.75 108.02 -47.61
N GLN A 150 8.37 107.73 -48.86
CA GLN A 150 7.77 106.43 -49.20
C GLN A 150 8.72 105.24 -48.98
N SER A 151 10.02 105.37 -49.28
CA SER A 151 10.97 104.27 -49.12
C SER A 151 11.22 103.98 -47.63
N LEU A 152 11.32 105.03 -46.81
CA LEU A 152 11.43 104.92 -45.36
C LEU A 152 10.22 104.18 -44.76
N ILE A 153 8.98 104.52 -45.16
CA ILE A 153 7.77 103.83 -44.67
C ILE A 153 7.77 102.34 -45.05
N LEU A 154 8.09 102.00 -46.30
CA LEU A 154 8.20 100.61 -46.76
C LEU A 154 9.29 99.84 -46.01
N GLN A 155 10.43 100.45 -45.77
CA GLN A 155 11.56 99.83 -45.08
C GLN A 155 11.27 99.61 -43.59
N THR A 156 10.59 100.56 -42.94
CA THR A 156 10.15 100.44 -41.54
C THR A 156 9.09 99.34 -41.40
N ALA A 157 8.11 99.28 -42.32
CA ALA A 157 7.10 98.22 -42.36
C ALA A 157 7.73 96.84 -42.60
N TYR A 158 8.77 96.76 -43.44
CA TYR A 158 9.52 95.53 -43.69
C TYR A 158 10.27 95.04 -42.45
N LEU A 159 10.99 95.94 -41.74
CA LEU A 159 11.68 95.59 -40.49
C LEU A 159 10.72 95.13 -39.38
N HIS A 160 9.57 95.81 -39.24
CA HIS A 160 8.53 95.38 -38.31
C HIS A 160 8.00 93.99 -38.67
N SER A 161 7.74 93.74 -39.95
CA SER A 161 7.28 92.42 -40.43
C SER A 161 8.30 91.31 -40.18
N LEU A 162 9.59 91.61 -40.33
CA LEU A 162 10.67 90.68 -40.00
C LEU A 162 10.71 90.34 -38.50
N GLN A 163 10.61 91.35 -37.63
CA GLN A 163 10.61 91.17 -36.18
C GLN A 163 9.43 90.34 -35.69
N GLU A 164 8.23 90.59 -36.23
CA GLU A 164 7.04 89.80 -35.88
C GLU A 164 7.18 88.34 -36.33
N GLU A 165 7.74 88.10 -37.52
CA GLU A 165 7.99 86.75 -38.00
C GLU A 165 9.05 86.01 -37.16
N ASP A 166 10.10 86.71 -36.71
CA ASP A 166 11.13 86.14 -35.82
C ASP A 166 10.55 85.76 -34.46
N LYS A 167 9.72 86.63 -33.85
CA LYS A 167 8.99 86.31 -32.61
C LYS A 167 8.07 85.11 -32.81
N ARG A 168 7.36 85.05 -33.94
CA ARG A 168 6.46 83.94 -34.27
C ARG A 168 7.21 82.62 -34.40
N LEU A 169 8.36 82.61 -35.07
CA LEU A 169 9.23 81.42 -35.19
C LEU A 169 9.78 80.99 -33.83
N LEU A 170 10.24 81.93 -33.01
CA LEU A 170 10.72 81.65 -31.65
C LEU A 170 9.60 81.07 -30.75
N GLY A 171 8.39 81.63 -30.84
CA GLY A 171 7.20 81.10 -30.16
C GLY A 171 6.91 79.65 -30.58
N LYS A 172 6.84 79.38 -31.88
CA LYS A 172 6.65 78.01 -32.40
C LYS A 172 7.74 77.03 -31.96
N MET A 173 8.99 77.48 -31.93
CA MET A 173 10.11 76.65 -31.49
C MET A 173 9.99 76.30 -30.01
N ASN A 174 9.60 77.27 -29.17
CA ASN A 174 9.34 77.03 -27.74
C ASN A 174 8.15 76.08 -27.56
N ASP A 175 7.02 76.31 -28.23
CA ASP A 175 5.85 75.44 -28.15
C ASP A 175 6.19 73.99 -28.56
N THR A 176 6.98 73.82 -29.64
CA THR A 176 7.41 72.50 -30.11
C THR A 176 8.36 71.83 -29.11
N ARG A 177 9.26 72.61 -28.49
CA ARG A 177 10.17 72.12 -27.44
C ARG A 177 9.41 71.70 -26.19
N ASP A 178 8.36 72.40 -25.82
CA ASP A 178 7.52 72.05 -24.67
C ASP A 178 6.78 70.73 -24.92
N VAL A 179 6.20 70.55 -26.11
CA VAL A 179 5.57 69.28 -26.52
C VAL A 179 6.59 68.14 -26.54
N TYR A 180 7.80 68.39 -27.07
CA TYR A 180 8.88 67.41 -27.05
C TYR A 180 9.23 66.98 -25.62
N GLN A 181 9.34 67.93 -24.69
CA GLN A 181 9.69 67.61 -23.31
C GLN A 181 8.59 66.77 -22.62
N ILE A 182 7.32 67.11 -22.83
CA ILE A 182 6.18 66.33 -22.30
C ILE A 182 6.22 64.88 -22.81
N GLN A 183 6.38 64.70 -24.12
CA GLN A 183 6.45 63.37 -24.72
C GLN A 183 7.69 62.58 -24.28
N LYS A 184 8.80 63.27 -24.04
CA LYS A 184 10.03 62.65 -23.54
C LYS A 184 9.85 62.14 -22.11
N ASP A 185 9.14 62.89 -21.27
CA ASP A 185 8.85 62.48 -19.90
C ASP A 185 7.89 61.28 -19.88
N GLU A 186 6.87 61.27 -20.76
CA GLU A 186 5.97 60.12 -20.95
C GLU A 186 6.72 58.87 -21.45
N LEU A 187 7.67 59.01 -22.36
CA LEU A 187 8.51 57.91 -22.83
C LEU A 187 9.32 57.29 -21.68
N GLU A 188 9.85 58.11 -20.78
CA GLU A 188 10.63 57.63 -19.64
C GLU A 188 9.74 56.90 -18.61
N GLN A 189 8.50 57.34 -18.44
CA GLN A 189 7.50 56.63 -17.64
C GLN A 189 7.19 55.25 -18.22
N LEU A 190 6.93 55.16 -19.54
CA LEU A 190 6.67 53.88 -20.21
C LEU A 190 7.86 52.92 -20.13
N LYS A 191 9.10 53.43 -20.23
CA LYS A 191 10.31 52.62 -20.03
C LYS A 191 10.41 52.08 -18.60
N THR A 192 10.00 52.87 -17.62
CA THR A 192 9.96 52.43 -16.20
C THR A 192 8.90 51.35 -16.02
N GLU A 193 7.68 51.57 -16.51
CA GLU A 193 6.57 50.59 -16.48
C GLU A 193 6.97 49.26 -17.16
N LYS A 194 7.67 49.33 -18.29
CA LYS A 194 8.20 48.14 -18.98
C LYS A 194 9.13 47.31 -18.09
N GLU A 195 10.04 47.95 -17.35
CA GLU A 195 10.95 47.23 -16.46
C GLU A 195 10.22 46.64 -15.24
N GLU A 196 9.18 47.32 -14.74
CA GLU A 196 8.30 46.79 -13.69
C GLU A 196 7.52 45.56 -14.17
N LEU A 197 6.92 45.61 -15.37
CA LEU A 197 6.23 44.48 -15.98
C LEU A 197 7.16 43.29 -16.23
N LYS A 198 8.41 43.52 -16.65
CA LYS A 198 9.42 42.45 -16.76
C LYS A 198 9.73 41.80 -15.41
N ALA A 199 9.89 42.61 -14.36
CA ALA A 199 10.15 42.10 -13.02
C ALA A 199 8.96 41.27 -12.50
N GLN A 200 7.74 41.73 -12.76
CA GLN A 200 6.52 40.99 -12.45
C GLN A 200 6.45 39.66 -13.22
N LEU A 201 6.74 39.67 -14.52
CA LEU A 201 6.76 38.47 -15.36
C LEU A 201 7.77 37.43 -14.86
N GLU A 202 8.98 37.87 -14.48
CA GLU A 202 10.00 36.99 -13.90
C GLU A 202 9.51 36.37 -12.58
N SER A 203 8.90 37.17 -11.69
CA SER A 203 8.35 36.67 -10.43
C SER A 203 7.22 35.65 -10.65
N GLN A 204 6.31 35.90 -11.60
CA GLN A 204 5.24 34.98 -11.98
C GLN A 204 5.79 33.67 -12.55
N ASN A 205 6.84 33.73 -13.39
CA ASN A 205 7.50 32.54 -13.93
C ASN A 205 8.17 31.69 -12.84
N GLN A 206 8.84 32.33 -11.87
CA GLN A 206 9.42 31.63 -10.73
C GLN A 206 8.34 30.96 -9.86
N GLN A 207 7.22 31.65 -9.63
CA GLN A 207 6.08 31.08 -8.92
C GLN A 207 5.50 29.87 -9.66
N LEU A 208 5.34 29.96 -10.98
CA LEU A 208 4.84 28.85 -11.80
C LEU A 208 5.78 27.64 -11.73
N GLU A 209 7.10 27.84 -11.72
CA GLU A 209 8.06 26.74 -11.64
C GLU A 209 8.06 26.07 -10.27
N GLN A 210 7.90 26.85 -9.19
CA GLN A 210 7.69 26.30 -7.84
C GLN A 210 6.40 25.45 -7.79
N GLN A 211 5.30 25.97 -8.33
CA GLN A 211 4.02 25.24 -8.41
C GLN A 211 4.14 23.93 -9.20
N LYS A 212 4.95 23.86 -10.26
CA LYS A 212 5.22 22.60 -10.99
C LYS A 212 5.98 21.59 -10.13
N THR A 213 6.98 22.06 -9.40
CA THR A 213 7.77 21.23 -8.49
C THR A 213 6.89 20.65 -7.38
N ASP A 214 6.02 21.47 -6.79
CA ASP A 214 5.10 21.04 -5.74
C ASP A 214 4.10 20.01 -6.25
N LEU A 215 3.53 20.24 -7.45
CA LEU A 215 2.63 19.28 -8.09
C LEU A 215 3.32 17.91 -8.32
N ALA A 216 4.55 17.92 -8.82
CA ALA A 216 5.32 16.69 -9.03
C ALA A 216 5.58 15.95 -7.70
N ASN A 217 5.93 16.67 -6.63
CA ASN A 217 6.13 16.10 -5.30
C ASN A 217 4.85 15.48 -4.72
N GLN A 218 3.71 16.14 -4.89
CA GLN A 218 2.41 15.62 -4.47
C GLN A 218 2.04 14.34 -5.25
N GLN A 219 2.24 14.32 -6.56
CA GLN A 219 2.00 13.14 -7.41
C GLN A 219 2.91 11.96 -7.03
N ASN A 220 4.20 12.22 -6.78
CA ASN A 220 5.14 11.20 -6.33
C ASN A 220 4.76 10.64 -4.96
N SER A 221 4.35 11.51 -4.03
CA SER A 221 3.90 11.09 -2.69
C SER A 221 2.65 10.21 -2.78
N LYS A 222 1.69 10.58 -3.63
CA LYS A 222 0.48 9.78 -3.90
C LYS A 222 0.83 8.42 -4.49
N ALA A 223 1.70 8.38 -5.51
CA ALA A 223 2.13 7.14 -6.16
C ALA A 223 2.84 6.20 -5.18
N TRP A 224 3.68 6.74 -4.29
CA TRP A 224 4.35 5.96 -3.25
C TRP A 224 3.37 5.37 -2.24
N LEU A 225 2.37 6.14 -1.78
CA LEU A 225 1.34 5.63 -0.85
C LEU A 225 0.53 4.48 -1.48
N LEU A 226 0.16 4.61 -2.76
CA LEU A 226 -0.52 3.55 -3.51
C LEU A 226 0.35 2.28 -3.62
N TYR A 227 1.65 2.45 -3.93
CA TYR A 227 2.59 1.35 -4.05
C TYR A 227 2.77 0.57 -2.74
N VAL A 228 2.98 1.26 -1.63
CA VAL A 228 3.19 0.63 -0.31
C VAL A 228 1.94 -0.12 0.14
N THR A 229 0.76 0.49 -0.03
CA THR A 229 -0.52 -0.14 0.37
C THR A 229 -0.74 -1.46 -0.37
N GLN A 230 -0.58 -1.46 -1.70
CA GLN A 230 -0.81 -2.66 -2.53
C GLN A 230 0.26 -3.73 -2.34
N SER A 231 1.52 -3.34 -2.12
CA SER A 231 2.64 -4.28 -2.02
C SER A 231 2.69 -5.01 -0.68
N GLU A 232 2.35 -4.35 0.42
CA GLU A 232 2.35 -5.00 1.74
C GLU A 232 1.19 -5.98 1.89
N GLU A 233 -0.03 -5.61 1.46
CA GLU A 233 -1.19 -6.52 1.49
C GLU A 233 -0.95 -7.78 0.65
N SER A 234 -0.43 -7.63 -0.58
CA SER A 234 -0.13 -8.77 -1.45
C SER A 234 0.88 -9.73 -0.82
N LYS A 235 1.85 -9.22 -0.07
CA LYS A 235 2.84 -10.05 0.63
C LYS A 235 2.20 -10.87 1.75
N TYR A 236 1.33 -10.28 2.56
CA TYR A 236 0.65 -11.01 3.65
C TYR A 236 -0.37 -12.02 3.12
N GLN A 237 -1.10 -11.69 2.04
CA GLN A 237 -1.99 -12.64 1.38
C GLN A 237 -1.24 -13.87 0.85
N GLN A 238 -0.06 -13.69 0.24
CA GLN A 238 0.78 -14.80 -0.22
C GLN A 238 1.27 -15.68 0.95
N LEU A 239 1.70 -15.07 2.06
CA LEU A 239 2.14 -15.80 3.24
C LEU A 239 1.00 -16.58 3.90
N ILE A 240 -0.20 -16.02 3.96
CA ILE A 240 -1.40 -16.72 4.47
C ILE A 240 -1.73 -17.91 3.56
N ALA A 241 -1.76 -17.72 2.24
CA ALA A 241 -2.05 -18.79 1.28
C ALA A 241 -1.02 -19.94 1.37
N GLN A 242 0.26 -19.62 1.54
CA GLN A 242 1.30 -20.62 1.78
C GLN A 242 1.06 -21.39 3.09
N MET A 243 0.75 -20.68 4.17
CA MET A 243 0.51 -21.29 5.49
C MET A 243 -0.74 -22.19 5.47
N GLU A 244 -1.79 -21.80 4.75
CA GLU A 244 -2.99 -22.62 4.56
C GLU A 244 -2.71 -23.94 3.85
N GLU A 245 -1.86 -23.92 2.83
CA GLU A 245 -1.46 -25.13 2.12
C GLU A 245 -0.60 -26.04 3.00
N GLU A 246 0.30 -25.48 3.79
CA GLU A 246 1.12 -26.22 4.76
C GLU A 246 0.26 -26.85 5.87
N ILE A 247 -0.70 -26.10 6.44
CA ILE A 247 -1.68 -26.61 7.40
C ILE A 247 -2.53 -27.73 6.77
N ARG A 248 -2.97 -27.55 5.53
CA ARG A 248 -3.76 -28.56 4.79
C ARG A 248 -2.96 -29.85 4.59
N ALA A 249 -1.68 -29.74 4.21
CA ALA A 249 -0.80 -30.88 4.04
C ALA A 249 -0.56 -31.64 5.36
N ILE A 250 -0.33 -30.91 6.47
CA ILE A 250 -0.18 -31.50 7.80
C ILE A 250 -1.48 -32.20 8.24
N ARG A 251 -2.64 -31.55 8.08
CA ARG A 251 -3.94 -32.15 8.40
C ARG A 251 -4.25 -33.38 7.54
N ALA A 252 -3.90 -33.37 6.26
CA ALA A 252 -4.05 -34.53 5.37
C ALA A 252 -3.14 -35.69 5.82
N ALA A 253 -1.91 -35.40 6.23
CA ALA A 253 -0.99 -36.39 6.80
C ALA A 253 -1.45 -36.94 8.16
N LEU A 254 -2.14 -36.13 8.97
CA LEU A 254 -2.76 -36.58 10.23
C LEU A 254 -4.02 -37.43 9.99
N THR A 255 -4.80 -37.12 8.96
CA THR A 255 -6.04 -37.84 8.62
C THR A 255 -5.76 -39.28 8.15
N SER A 256 -4.63 -39.54 7.50
CA SER A 256 -4.21 -40.89 7.13
C SER A 256 -3.81 -41.77 8.33
N LEU A 257 -3.82 -41.23 9.56
CA LEU A 257 -3.40 -41.89 10.79
C LEU A 257 -4.56 -42.12 11.81
N GLY A 258 -5.80 -41.72 11.51
CA GLY A 258 -7.02 -41.95 12.33
C GLY A 258 -7.67 -40.66 12.88
N THR A 259 -9.00 -40.67 13.13
CA THR A 259 -9.75 -39.48 13.60
C THR A 259 -9.67 -39.32 15.12
N VAL A 260 -9.14 -38.21 15.61
CA VAL A 260 -9.07 -37.91 17.06
C VAL A 260 -10.47 -37.64 17.61
N ILE A 261 -10.82 -38.28 18.73
CA ILE A 261 -12.04 -38.02 19.51
C ILE A 261 -11.77 -36.88 20.51
N GLY A 262 -10.61 -36.90 21.17
CA GLY A 262 -10.18 -35.88 22.13
C GLY A 262 -9.68 -36.48 23.44
N GLU A 263 -9.48 -35.63 24.44
CA GLU A 263 -9.17 -36.04 25.81
C GLU A 263 -10.39 -36.73 26.45
N VAL A 264 -10.15 -37.83 27.16
CA VAL A 264 -11.16 -38.59 27.90
C VAL A 264 -10.65 -38.91 29.30
N HIS A 265 -11.54 -38.90 30.27
CA HIS A 265 -11.29 -39.26 31.66
C HIS A 265 -11.82 -40.66 31.96
N GLN A 266 -11.27 -41.31 32.99
CA GLN A 266 -11.78 -42.58 33.49
C GLN A 266 -13.29 -42.50 33.75
N GLY A 267 -14.06 -43.39 33.12
CA GLY A 267 -15.52 -43.44 33.22
C GLY A 267 -16.28 -42.69 32.14
N ASP A 268 -15.61 -41.93 31.26
CA ASP A 268 -16.27 -41.28 30.14
C ASP A 268 -16.81 -42.32 29.14
N VAL A 269 -17.99 -42.07 28.59
CA VAL A 269 -18.59 -42.92 27.55
C VAL A 269 -17.86 -42.67 26.23
N ILE A 270 -17.20 -43.69 25.71
CA ILE A 270 -16.39 -43.62 24.48
C ILE A 270 -17.04 -44.32 23.28
N GLY A 271 -18.14 -45.04 23.51
CA GLY A 271 -18.91 -45.69 22.47
C GLY A 271 -19.98 -46.58 23.09
N HIS A 272 -20.69 -47.33 22.24
CA HIS A 272 -21.68 -48.30 22.69
C HIS A 272 -21.31 -49.69 22.18
N LEU A 273 -21.59 -50.71 22.99
CA LEU A 273 -21.39 -52.10 22.66
C LEU A 273 -22.19 -52.43 21.40
N GLY A 274 -21.50 -52.86 20.36
CA GLY A 274 -22.08 -53.09 19.04
C GLY A 274 -21.89 -54.53 18.57
N ASN A 275 -21.83 -54.69 17.25
CA ASN A 275 -21.52 -55.96 16.61
C ASN A 275 -20.83 -55.72 15.25
N THR A 276 -19.91 -54.76 15.21
CA THR A 276 -19.22 -54.34 13.98
C THR A 276 -17.95 -55.16 13.75
N GLY A 277 -17.53 -55.37 12.50
CA GLY A 277 -16.29 -56.11 12.19
C GLY A 277 -16.42 -57.62 12.42
N CYS A 278 -15.30 -58.32 12.61
CA CYS A 278 -15.30 -59.79 12.78
C CYS A 278 -15.75 -60.23 14.17
N SER A 279 -17.03 -60.03 14.47
CA SER A 279 -17.69 -60.41 15.71
C SER A 279 -18.74 -61.50 15.49
N THR A 280 -18.84 -62.47 16.39
CA THR A 280 -19.83 -63.56 16.36
C THR A 280 -21.15 -63.21 17.07
N GLY A 281 -21.20 -62.08 17.79
CA GLY A 281 -22.39 -61.58 18.47
C GLY A 281 -22.07 -60.33 19.31
N PRO A 282 -23.07 -59.62 19.85
CA PRO A 282 -22.84 -58.38 20.61
C PRO A 282 -21.86 -58.52 21.77
N HIS A 283 -20.68 -57.89 21.68
CA HIS A 283 -19.71 -57.76 22.77
C HIS A 283 -18.77 -56.58 22.52
N VAL A 284 -17.99 -56.19 23.54
CA VAL A 284 -16.80 -55.35 23.38
C VAL A 284 -15.55 -56.21 23.51
N HIS A 285 -14.63 -56.08 22.56
CA HIS A 285 -13.30 -56.64 22.68
C HIS A 285 -12.37 -55.59 23.29
N PHE A 286 -11.89 -55.85 24.51
CA PHE A 286 -11.02 -54.96 25.27
C PHE A 286 -9.57 -55.46 25.27
N GLY A 287 -8.70 -54.74 24.56
CA GLY A 287 -7.26 -55.00 24.50
C GLY A 287 -6.47 -54.01 25.33
N TYR A 288 -5.42 -54.48 26.00
CA TYR A 288 -4.45 -53.66 26.72
C TYR A 288 -3.05 -53.92 26.19
N TYR A 289 -2.32 -52.86 25.84
CA TYR A 289 -1.05 -52.94 25.13
C TYR A 289 0.03 -52.17 25.87
N VAL A 290 1.16 -52.85 26.09
CA VAL A 290 2.38 -52.26 26.65
C VAL A 290 3.48 -52.37 25.60
N ASN A 291 4.05 -51.24 25.18
CA ASN A 291 5.06 -51.19 24.12
C ASN A 291 4.63 -51.91 22.82
N GLY A 292 3.33 -51.84 22.49
CA GLY A 292 2.76 -52.46 21.28
C GLY A 292 2.47 -53.96 21.38
N VAL A 293 2.78 -54.60 22.51
CA VAL A 293 2.47 -56.02 22.76
C VAL A 293 1.19 -56.13 23.59
N ALA A 294 0.25 -56.96 23.16
CA ALA A 294 -0.96 -57.24 23.91
C ALA A 294 -0.62 -57.99 25.21
N VAL A 295 -1.07 -57.46 26.36
CA VAL A 295 -0.86 -58.02 27.69
C VAL A 295 -2.22 -58.29 28.32
N ASN A 296 -2.31 -59.31 29.16
CA ASN A 296 -3.55 -59.66 29.86
C ASN A 296 -4.10 -58.46 30.68
N PRO A 297 -5.25 -57.88 30.29
CA PRO A 297 -5.81 -56.70 30.97
C PRO A 297 -6.35 -57.01 32.38
N LEU A 298 -6.63 -58.28 32.67
CA LEU A 298 -7.28 -58.71 33.92
C LEU A 298 -6.48 -58.30 35.17
N SER A 299 -5.15 -58.23 35.04
CA SER A 299 -4.27 -57.77 36.12
C SER A 299 -4.58 -56.33 36.56
N LYS A 300 -4.86 -55.43 35.62
CA LYS A 300 -5.17 -54.02 35.87
C LYS A 300 -6.61 -53.82 36.35
N LEU A 301 -7.53 -54.63 35.83
CA LEU A 301 -8.95 -54.64 36.23
C LEU A 301 -9.11 -55.16 37.67
N ASN A 302 -8.44 -56.26 38.02
CA ASN A 302 -8.51 -56.83 39.36
C ASN A 302 -7.79 -55.98 40.43
N SER A 303 -6.76 -55.23 40.04
CA SER A 303 -6.06 -54.33 40.96
C SER A 303 -6.81 -53.00 41.18
N GLY A 304 -7.91 -52.75 40.46
CA GLY A 304 -8.61 -51.47 40.45
C GLY A 304 -7.84 -50.32 39.80
N ALA A 305 -6.74 -50.63 39.09
CA ALA A 305 -6.00 -49.62 38.33
C ALA A 305 -6.80 -49.16 37.10
N PHE A 306 -7.62 -50.06 36.55
CA PHE A 306 -8.61 -49.80 35.52
C PHE A 306 -10.01 -50.07 36.07
N ILE A 307 -10.97 -49.21 35.72
CA ILE A 307 -12.38 -49.58 35.83
C ILE A 307 -12.73 -50.60 34.74
N TRP A 308 -13.83 -51.31 34.92
CA TRP A 308 -14.35 -52.19 33.88
C TRP A 308 -14.89 -51.37 32.69
N PRO A 309 -14.64 -51.80 31.44
CA PRO A 309 -15.17 -51.12 30.24
C PRO A 309 -16.70 -51.08 30.16
N VAL A 310 -17.39 -51.95 30.89
CA VAL A 310 -18.86 -52.01 30.99
C VAL A 310 -19.28 -52.06 32.46
N LEU A 311 -20.51 -51.64 32.77
CA LEU A 311 -20.99 -51.53 34.14
C LEU A 311 -21.22 -52.90 34.80
N ASN A 312 -21.74 -53.88 34.05
CA ASN A 312 -22.02 -55.22 34.55
C ASN A 312 -21.26 -56.28 33.71
N PRO A 313 -19.94 -56.43 33.90
CA PRO A 313 -19.11 -57.26 33.02
C PRO A 313 -19.46 -58.74 33.14
N ASN A 314 -19.87 -59.33 32.02
CA ASN A 314 -19.93 -60.77 31.83
C ASN A 314 -18.91 -61.17 30.77
N VAL A 315 -17.76 -61.70 31.23
CA VAL A 315 -16.65 -62.09 30.37
C VAL A 315 -16.99 -63.36 29.60
N THR A 316 -16.95 -63.27 28.28
CA THR A 316 -17.27 -64.37 27.36
C THR A 316 -16.01 -65.06 26.84
N GLN A 317 -14.88 -64.36 26.81
CA GLN A 317 -13.60 -64.94 26.40
C GLN A 317 -12.43 -64.21 27.06
N TYR A 318 -11.52 -64.96 27.68
CA TYR A 318 -10.33 -64.41 28.35
C TYR A 318 -9.13 -64.30 27.40
N TYR A 319 -8.17 -63.47 27.79
CA TYR A 319 -6.88 -63.36 27.11
C TYR A 319 -6.16 -64.72 27.07
N GLY A 320 -5.62 -65.07 25.90
CA GLY A 320 -4.89 -66.31 25.66
C GLY A 320 -5.77 -67.54 25.40
N GLU A 321 -7.10 -67.43 25.50
CA GLU A 321 -8.01 -68.54 25.21
C GLU A 321 -8.01 -68.90 23.72
N ASN A 322 -8.42 -70.15 23.44
CA ASN A 322 -8.54 -70.70 22.08
C ASN A 322 -7.23 -70.69 21.28
N TYR A 323 -6.08 -70.84 21.95
CA TYR A 323 -4.73 -70.86 21.36
C TYR A 323 -4.66 -71.58 20.00
N ALA A 324 -5.11 -72.85 19.93
CA ALA A 324 -5.00 -73.65 18.71
C ALA A 324 -5.76 -73.03 17.52
N TRP A 325 -6.93 -72.43 17.76
CA TRP A 325 -7.74 -71.80 16.73
C TRP A 325 -7.15 -70.45 16.27
N TYR A 326 -6.71 -69.60 17.22
CA TYR A 326 -6.06 -68.32 16.89
C TYR A 326 -4.71 -68.50 16.20
N MET A 327 -3.93 -69.52 16.59
CA MET A 327 -2.67 -69.81 15.92
C MET A 327 -2.92 -70.27 14.48
N GLN A 328 -3.91 -71.14 14.26
CA GLN A 328 -4.21 -71.68 12.94
C GLN A 328 -4.79 -70.63 11.97
N ASN A 329 -5.63 -69.71 12.47
CA ASN A 329 -6.37 -68.78 11.61
C ASN A 329 -5.75 -67.37 11.54
N PHE A 330 -5.03 -66.93 12.56
CA PHE A 330 -4.49 -65.56 12.67
C PHE A 330 -2.99 -65.51 13.03
N GLY A 331 -2.35 -66.66 13.29
CA GLY A 331 -0.95 -66.70 13.71
C GLY A 331 -0.72 -66.08 15.11
N MET A 332 -1.75 -66.02 15.94
CA MET A 332 -1.71 -65.36 17.26
C MET A 332 -1.67 -66.39 18.39
N PRO A 333 -0.95 -66.12 19.50
CA PRO A 333 -0.81 -67.04 20.63
C PRO A 333 -2.05 -67.03 21.55
N GLY A 334 -3.24 -67.20 20.96
CA GLY A 334 -4.54 -67.07 21.63
C GLY A 334 -5.15 -65.68 21.49
N HIS A 335 -6.32 -65.52 22.09
CA HIS A 335 -7.07 -64.28 22.11
C HIS A 335 -6.27 -63.11 22.71
N ASN A 336 -6.20 -61.97 22.05
CA ASN A 336 -5.32 -60.84 22.41
C ASN A 336 -5.98 -59.76 23.30
N GLY A 337 -7.16 -60.06 23.84
CA GLY A 337 -7.90 -59.16 24.70
C GLY A 337 -8.83 -59.93 25.63
N ILE A 338 -9.80 -59.24 26.20
CA ILE A 338 -10.92 -59.85 26.93
C ILE A 338 -12.19 -59.43 26.22
N ASP A 339 -13.01 -60.40 25.84
CA ASP A 339 -14.33 -60.17 25.29
C ASP A 339 -15.33 -60.20 26.42
N MET A 340 -16.17 -59.17 26.48
CA MET A 340 -17.18 -59.06 27.51
C MET A 340 -18.47 -58.44 26.99
N THR A 341 -19.55 -58.83 27.63
CA THR A 341 -20.89 -58.27 27.45
C THR A 341 -21.31 -57.52 28.71
N ASP A 342 -22.29 -56.61 28.59
CA ASP A 342 -22.98 -56.10 29.77
C ASP A 342 -24.16 -57.02 30.10
N ALA A 343 -24.14 -57.65 31.27
CA ALA A 343 -25.15 -58.63 31.69
C ALA A 343 -26.55 -58.04 31.86
N SER A 344 -26.67 -56.72 32.02
CA SER A 344 -27.95 -56.04 32.24
C SER A 344 -28.51 -55.44 30.95
N VAL A 345 -27.66 -54.82 30.13
CA VAL A 345 -28.09 -54.05 28.95
C VAL A 345 -27.84 -54.80 27.63
N GLY A 346 -26.77 -55.58 27.53
CA GLY A 346 -26.40 -56.27 26.29
C GLY A 346 -26.01 -55.32 25.15
N TYR A 347 -26.59 -55.51 23.96
CA TYR A 347 -26.34 -54.66 22.80
C TYR A 347 -26.73 -53.20 23.07
N GLY A 348 -25.84 -52.26 22.75
CA GLY A 348 -26.03 -50.84 23.01
C GLY A 348 -25.64 -50.38 24.41
N ALA A 349 -25.10 -51.25 25.26
CA ALA A 349 -24.55 -50.84 26.56
C ALA A 349 -23.44 -49.78 26.39
N PRO A 350 -23.36 -48.75 27.27
CA PRO A 350 -22.28 -47.79 27.21
C PRO A 350 -20.94 -48.46 27.50
N VAL A 351 -19.93 -48.14 26.68
CA VAL A 351 -18.54 -48.56 26.86
C VAL A 351 -17.75 -47.38 27.40
N LEU A 352 -17.01 -47.62 28.49
CA LEU A 352 -16.36 -46.61 29.29
C LEU A 352 -14.84 -46.61 29.07
N ALA A 353 -14.23 -45.43 29.10
CA ALA A 353 -12.78 -45.28 29.19
C ALA A 353 -12.27 -45.85 30.52
N VAL A 354 -11.37 -46.83 30.47
CA VAL A 354 -10.88 -47.48 31.70
C VAL A 354 -9.93 -46.62 32.53
N ALA A 355 -9.34 -45.60 31.92
CA ALA A 355 -8.40 -44.64 32.50
C ALA A 355 -8.28 -43.40 31.60
N ASP A 356 -7.71 -42.33 32.13
CA ASP A 356 -7.49 -41.07 31.43
C ASP A 356 -6.58 -41.24 30.21
N GLY A 357 -6.82 -40.49 29.15
CA GLY A 357 -5.96 -40.49 27.96
C GLY A 357 -6.54 -39.72 26.78
N ILE A 358 -5.91 -39.91 25.61
CA ILE A 358 -6.38 -39.34 24.35
C ILE A 358 -7.04 -40.44 23.51
N ALA A 359 -8.31 -40.25 23.18
CA ALA A 359 -9.11 -41.19 22.41
C ALA A 359 -9.04 -40.92 20.91
N TYR A 360 -8.98 -42.00 20.14
CA TYR A 360 -8.94 -42.02 18.68
C TYR A 360 -10.02 -42.98 18.19
N ARG A 361 -10.84 -42.55 17.22
CA ARG A 361 -11.71 -43.48 16.49
C ARG A 361 -10.84 -44.30 15.55
N VAL A 362 -10.97 -45.63 15.66
CA VAL A 362 -10.29 -46.60 14.81
C VAL A 362 -11.34 -47.43 14.06
N SER A 363 -11.00 -47.87 12.86
CA SER A 363 -11.85 -48.78 12.09
C SER A 363 -11.01 -49.78 11.32
N ASP A 364 -11.59 -50.94 11.03
CA ASP A 364 -10.99 -51.88 10.09
C ASP A 364 -10.88 -51.22 8.70
N SER A 365 -9.91 -51.69 7.90
CA SER A 365 -9.70 -51.21 6.53
C SER A 365 -10.70 -51.79 5.53
N SER A 366 -11.45 -52.83 5.91
CA SER A 366 -12.45 -53.49 5.07
C SER A 366 -13.52 -54.16 5.93
N ALA A 367 -14.67 -54.45 5.31
CA ALA A 367 -15.74 -55.17 5.98
C ALA A 367 -15.34 -56.61 6.27
N CYS A 368 -15.68 -57.11 7.45
CA CYS A 368 -15.44 -58.50 7.78
C CYS A 368 -16.37 -59.41 6.96
N TRP A 369 -15.83 -60.52 6.46
CA TRP A 369 -16.60 -61.55 5.74
C TRP A 369 -17.73 -62.16 6.59
N LEU A 370 -17.59 -62.17 7.93
CA LEU A 370 -18.55 -62.77 8.85
C LEU A 370 -19.81 -61.91 9.03
N THR A 371 -19.65 -60.59 9.20
CA THR A 371 -20.76 -59.68 9.52
C THR A 371 -21.15 -58.77 8.36
N GLY A 372 -20.31 -58.66 7.33
CA GLY A 372 -20.47 -57.68 6.24
C GLY A 372 -20.27 -56.23 6.67
N THR A 373 -19.79 -55.98 7.89
CA THR A 373 -19.59 -54.63 8.44
C THR A 373 -18.12 -54.34 8.69
N VAL A 374 -17.74 -53.07 8.61
CA VAL A 374 -16.41 -52.58 8.99
C VAL A 374 -16.34 -52.51 10.51
N GLY A 375 -15.32 -53.11 11.12
CA GLY A 375 -15.10 -53.01 12.57
C GLY A 375 -14.90 -51.56 12.96
N GLN A 376 -15.61 -51.13 14.00
CA GLN A 376 -15.47 -49.81 14.59
C GLN A 376 -14.94 -49.97 16.01
N GLY A 377 -14.09 -49.04 16.40
CA GLY A 377 -13.51 -49.05 17.73
C GLY A 377 -12.99 -47.70 18.17
N VAL A 378 -12.54 -47.70 19.42
CA VAL A 378 -11.80 -46.59 20.01
C VAL A 378 -10.47 -47.12 20.49
N ARG A 379 -9.40 -46.34 20.29
CA ARG A 379 -8.11 -46.52 20.95
C ARG A 379 -7.90 -45.37 21.91
N ILE A 380 -7.48 -45.64 23.13
CA ILE A 380 -7.03 -44.61 24.07
C ILE A 380 -5.54 -44.79 24.31
N ASP A 381 -4.79 -43.71 24.10
CA ASP A 381 -3.38 -43.64 24.45
C ASP A 381 -3.28 -43.01 25.86
N HIS A 382 -2.72 -43.75 26.81
CA HIS A 382 -2.61 -43.35 28.22
C HIS A 382 -1.30 -42.60 28.49
N PRO A 383 -1.25 -41.72 29.52
CA PRO A 383 -0.05 -40.94 29.85
C PRO A 383 1.19 -41.79 30.21
N ASP A 384 1.00 -43.02 30.68
CA ASP A 384 2.08 -43.96 31.04
C ASP A 384 2.68 -44.69 29.82
N GLY A 385 2.26 -44.32 28.60
CA GLY A 385 2.71 -44.91 27.35
C GLY A 385 2.01 -46.21 26.97
N THR A 386 1.05 -46.67 27.80
CA THR A 386 0.23 -47.85 27.49
C THR A 386 -0.97 -47.46 26.63
N LYS A 387 -1.61 -48.45 26.01
CA LYS A 387 -2.79 -48.22 25.17
C LYS A 387 -3.91 -49.18 25.51
N THR A 388 -5.14 -48.71 25.44
CA THR A 388 -6.32 -49.56 25.47
C THR A 388 -7.09 -49.46 24.15
N ILE A 389 -7.66 -50.57 23.71
CA ILE A 389 -8.45 -50.63 22.47
C ILE A 389 -9.78 -51.31 22.77
N TYR A 390 -10.84 -50.74 22.20
CA TYR A 390 -12.22 -51.15 22.36
C TYR A 390 -12.77 -51.41 20.96
N TRP A 391 -12.99 -52.67 20.61
CA TRP A 391 -13.46 -53.08 19.28
C TRP A 391 -14.92 -53.56 19.32
N HIS A 392 -15.51 -53.65 18.13
CA HIS A 392 -16.89 -54.05 17.87
C HIS A 392 -17.95 -53.04 18.33
N LEU A 393 -17.56 -51.76 18.45
CA LEU A 393 -18.44 -50.67 18.88
C LEU A 393 -19.40 -50.23 17.76
N GLN A 394 -20.39 -49.39 18.11
CA GLN A 394 -21.25 -48.68 17.14
C GLN A 394 -21.18 -47.16 17.31
#